data_AF-S4RQ30-F1
#
_entry.id   AF-S4RQ30-F1
#
_cell.length_a   1.000
_cell.length_b   1.000
_cell.length_c   1.000
_cell.angle_alpha   90.00
_cell.angle_beta   90.00
_cell.angle_gamma   90.00
#
_symmetry.space_group_name_H-M   'P 1'
#
loop_
_entity.id
_entity.type
_entity.pdbx_description
1 polymer ?
#
loop_
_entity_poly.entity_id
_entity_poly.type
_entity_poly.pdbx_seq_one_letter_code
_entity_poly.pdbx_strand_id
1 'polypeptide(L)'
;PAAELRCHNQAQVIYHALHRHLYSREHELVQAVHRCLLILLPVLEGPYLANASPGKANPMALTSKVLLLTLSHMEMEDRLSLRRVYAEVLPAYIDRLGILIVRHMKQLLGVVGAFLEVSDGPKEEARAYILLALKSLISCAWPRMAARCGFLVKLLLRFAYDISAERTTVHGSVQHALLTHAADCLVSLDRCCGGQVQALLANEAVKMCDRTLL
;
A
#
# COMPACT_ATOMS: atom_id res chain seq x y z
N PRO A 1 26.99 10.33 -9.65
CA PRO A 1 26.86 10.64 -8.19
C PRO A 1 25.70 11.62 -7.93
N ALA A 2 25.00 11.52 -6.80
CA ALA A 2 23.84 12.37 -6.48
C ALA A 2 24.18 13.87 -6.41
N ALA A 3 25.44 14.22 -6.14
CA ALA A 3 25.93 15.60 -6.14
C ALA A 3 25.96 16.20 -7.56
N GLU A 4 26.42 15.46 -8.58
CA GLU A 4 26.47 15.92 -9.97
C GLU A 4 25.08 16.19 -10.55
N LEU A 5 24.10 15.31 -10.27
CA LEU A 5 22.71 15.50 -10.69
C LEU A 5 22.07 16.78 -10.12
N ARG A 6 22.55 17.23 -8.94
CA ARG A 6 22.10 18.45 -8.29
C ARG A 6 22.81 19.68 -8.84
N CYS A 7 24.11 19.63 -9.06
CA CYS A 7 24.92 20.75 -9.56
C CYS A 7 24.45 21.29 -10.92
N HIS A 8 23.80 20.47 -11.75
CA HIS A 8 23.34 20.84 -13.09
C HIS A 8 21.81 20.94 -13.25
N ASN A 9 21.02 20.93 -12.17
CA ASN A 9 19.55 20.83 -12.22
C ASN A 9 19.00 19.64 -13.04
N GLN A 10 19.84 18.68 -13.38
CA GLN A 10 19.48 17.52 -14.22
C GLN A 10 18.43 16.65 -13.54
N ALA A 11 18.48 16.52 -12.20
CA ALA A 11 17.48 15.79 -11.44
C ALA A 11 16.05 16.32 -11.66
N GLN A 12 15.88 17.64 -11.75
CA GLN A 12 14.56 18.24 -11.96
C GLN A 12 14.06 18.00 -13.40
N VAL A 13 14.96 18.07 -14.39
CA VAL A 13 14.62 17.77 -15.79
C VAL A 13 14.22 16.30 -15.95
N ILE A 14 15.00 15.39 -15.36
CA ILE A 14 14.70 13.95 -15.37
C ILE A 14 13.36 13.68 -14.70
N TYR A 15 13.07 14.34 -13.56
CA TYR A 15 11.76 14.21 -12.91
C TYR A 15 10.61 14.61 -13.83
N HIS A 16 10.70 15.75 -14.52
CA HIS A 16 9.64 16.18 -15.43
C HIS A 16 9.46 15.23 -16.62
N ALA A 17 10.56 14.67 -17.15
CA ALA A 17 10.49 13.68 -18.22
C ALA A 17 9.80 12.40 -17.72
N LEU A 18 10.24 11.84 -16.59
CA LEU A 18 9.66 10.64 -15.98
C LEU A 18 8.19 10.82 -15.61
N HIS A 19 7.84 11.98 -15.04
CA HIS A 19 6.47 12.26 -14.60
C HIS A 19 5.46 12.22 -15.76
N ARG A 20 5.85 12.56 -16.99
CA ARG A 20 4.97 12.44 -18.16
C ARG A 20 4.63 10.99 -18.50
N HIS A 21 5.55 10.07 -18.24
CA HIS A 21 5.37 8.65 -18.52
C HIS A 21 4.48 7.94 -17.49
N LEU A 22 4.18 8.56 -16.34
CA LEU A 22 3.21 8.04 -15.37
C LEU A 22 1.79 7.94 -15.94
N TYR A 23 1.48 8.67 -17.01
CA TYR A 23 0.19 8.62 -17.71
C TYR A 23 0.15 7.55 -18.82
N SER A 24 1.24 6.79 -19.02
CA SER A 24 1.27 5.71 -20.00
C SER A 24 0.39 4.53 -19.58
N ARG A 25 -0.10 3.77 -20.57
CA ARG A 25 -0.83 2.50 -20.36
C ARG A 25 0.07 1.27 -20.48
N GLU A 26 1.36 1.47 -20.78
CA GLU A 26 2.35 0.42 -20.92
C GLU A 26 2.93 0.07 -19.54
N HIS A 27 2.61 -1.13 -19.04
CA HIS A 27 2.93 -1.50 -17.66
C HIS A 27 4.44 -1.59 -17.38
N GLU A 28 5.24 -2.06 -18.34
CA GLU A 28 6.70 -2.16 -18.19
C GLU A 28 7.34 -0.78 -18.06
N LEU A 29 6.89 0.17 -18.89
CA LEU A 29 7.33 1.56 -18.82
C LEU A 29 6.92 2.19 -17.49
N VAL A 30 5.66 2.04 -17.07
CA VAL A 30 5.17 2.59 -15.79
C VAL A 30 5.96 2.01 -14.60
N GLN A 31 6.25 0.71 -14.62
CA GLN A 31 7.05 0.05 -13.59
C GLN A 31 8.47 0.60 -13.54
N ALA A 32 9.15 0.73 -14.68
CA ALA A 32 10.48 1.31 -14.77
C ALA A 32 10.49 2.76 -14.28
N VAL A 33 9.49 3.56 -14.66
CA VAL A 33 9.34 4.95 -14.22
C VAL A 33 9.19 5.04 -12.70
N HIS A 34 8.34 4.22 -12.07
CA HIS A 34 8.21 4.22 -10.61
C HIS A 34 9.52 3.82 -9.90
N ARG A 35 10.24 2.80 -10.41
CA ARG A 35 11.54 2.41 -9.88
C ARG A 35 12.56 3.55 -9.98
N CYS A 36 12.61 4.23 -11.12
CA CYS A 36 13.45 5.42 -11.31
C CYS A 36 13.07 6.56 -10.35
N LEU A 37 11.78 6.84 -10.19
CA LEU A 37 11.28 7.88 -9.29
C LEU A 37 11.64 7.57 -7.83
N LEU A 38 11.52 6.32 -7.37
CA LEU A 38 11.94 5.92 -6.02
C LEU A 38 13.44 6.20 -5.79
N ILE A 39 14.29 6.13 -6.81
CA ILE A 39 15.71 6.49 -6.70
C ILE A 39 15.93 8.01 -6.76
N LEU A 40 15.14 8.72 -7.58
CA LEU A 40 15.32 10.15 -7.87
C LEU A 40 14.73 11.08 -6.81
N LEU A 41 13.56 10.74 -6.27
CA LEU A 41 12.85 11.54 -5.26
C LEU A 41 13.71 11.93 -4.03
N PRO A 42 14.52 11.04 -3.40
CA PRO A 42 15.33 11.44 -2.25
C PRO A 42 16.48 12.38 -2.66
N VAL A 43 16.93 12.33 -3.91
CA VAL A 43 17.93 13.27 -4.43
C VAL A 43 17.34 14.68 -4.48
N LEU A 44 16.09 14.80 -4.92
CA LEU A 44 15.35 16.06 -5.02
C LEU A 44 14.88 16.60 -3.67
N GLU A 45 14.39 15.73 -2.80
CA GLU A 45 13.80 16.10 -1.50
C GLU A 45 14.85 16.24 -0.38
N GLY A 46 15.99 15.56 -0.50
CA GLY A 46 17.06 15.55 0.50
C GLY A 46 17.56 16.94 0.96
N PRO A 47 17.80 17.91 0.06
CA PRO A 47 18.21 19.26 0.45
C PRO A 47 17.15 20.00 1.28
N TYR A 48 15.86 19.74 1.01
CA TYR A 48 14.76 20.34 1.75
C TYR A 48 14.59 19.70 3.12
N LEU A 49 14.84 18.40 3.25
CA LEU A 49 14.86 17.68 4.53
C LEU A 49 15.97 18.19 5.46
N ALA A 50 17.18 18.42 4.93
CA ALA A 50 18.31 18.93 5.71
C ALA A 50 18.09 20.36 6.20
N ASN A 51 17.37 21.18 5.44
CA ASN A 51 17.11 22.59 5.74
C ASN A 51 15.68 22.85 6.26
N ALA A 52 14.93 21.79 6.59
CA ALA A 52 13.53 21.91 6.99
C ALA A 52 13.41 22.61 8.35
N SER A 53 13.00 23.88 8.33
CA SER A 53 12.49 24.53 9.54
C SER A 53 11.12 23.93 9.89
N PRO A 54 10.82 23.68 11.18
CA PRO A 54 9.51 23.18 11.59
C PRO A 54 8.42 24.17 11.12
N GLY A 55 7.59 23.74 10.17
CA GLY A 55 6.37 24.44 9.75
C GLY A 55 6.33 25.09 8.35
N LYS A 56 7.41 25.10 7.55
CA LYS A 56 7.43 25.88 6.28
C LYS A 56 7.33 25.10 4.96
N ALA A 57 7.57 23.79 4.92
CA ALA A 57 7.38 23.00 3.70
C ALA A 57 7.05 21.54 4.02
N ASN A 58 6.24 20.88 3.18
CA ASN A 58 6.11 19.43 3.23
C ASN A 58 7.43 18.82 2.72
N PRO A 59 8.27 18.22 3.58
CA PRO A 59 9.62 17.82 3.20
C PRO A 59 9.63 16.68 2.17
N MET A 60 8.50 15.98 2.00
CA MET A 60 8.30 14.91 1.01
C MET A 60 7.18 15.24 0.01
N ALA A 61 7.12 16.51 -0.43
CA ALA A 61 6.05 16.99 -1.30
C ALA A 61 5.98 16.29 -2.67
N LEU A 62 7.12 15.94 -3.27
CA LEU A 62 7.16 15.28 -4.57
C LEU A 62 6.74 13.82 -4.42
N THR A 63 7.23 13.14 -3.39
CA THR A 63 6.80 11.78 -3.05
C THR A 63 5.30 11.72 -2.80
N SER A 64 4.75 12.64 -2.00
CA SER A 64 3.29 12.73 -1.76
C SER A 64 2.50 12.96 -3.06
N LYS A 65 3.01 13.80 -3.98
CA LYS A 65 2.36 14.06 -5.28
C LYS A 65 2.35 12.82 -6.17
N VAL A 66 3.50 12.14 -6.30
CA VAL A 66 3.61 10.92 -7.10
C VAL A 66 2.72 9.82 -6.52
N LEU A 67 2.72 9.63 -5.20
CA LEU A 67 1.82 8.67 -4.54
C LEU A 67 0.36 9.01 -4.82
N LEU A 68 -0.05 10.27 -4.64
CA LEU A 68 -1.44 10.69 -4.86
C LEU A 68 -1.90 10.40 -6.29
N LEU A 69 -1.08 10.73 -7.29
CA LEU A 69 -1.34 10.40 -8.68
C LEU A 69 -1.46 8.89 -8.89
N THR A 70 -0.55 8.11 -8.29
CA THR A 70 -0.55 6.65 -8.35
C THR A 70 -1.85 6.08 -7.76
N LEU A 71 -2.30 6.56 -6.59
CA LEU A 71 -3.55 6.12 -5.98
C LEU A 71 -4.76 6.47 -6.84
N SER A 72 -4.78 7.64 -7.48
CA SER A 72 -5.84 8.00 -8.43
C SER A 72 -5.86 7.10 -9.67
N HIS A 73 -4.69 6.66 -10.16
CA HIS A 73 -4.65 5.66 -11.23
C HIS A 73 -5.14 4.30 -10.74
N MET A 74 -4.74 3.87 -9.53
CA MET A 74 -5.18 2.61 -8.94
C MET A 74 -6.70 2.53 -8.76
N GLU A 75 -7.35 3.60 -8.34
CA GLU A 75 -8.81 3.62 -8.11
C GLU A 75 -9.62 3.24 -9.37
N MET A 76 -9.13 3.60 -10.55
CA MET A 76 -9.84 3.42 -11.84
C MET A 76 -9.17 2.39 -12.75
N GLU A 77 -8.24 1.58 -12.23
CA GLU A 77 -7.47 0.64 -13.05
C GLU A 77 -8.12 -0.75 -13.11
N ASP A 78 -8.58 -1.12 -14.30
CA ASP A 78 -9.15 -2.44 -14.58
C ASP A 78 -8.12 -3.42 -15.14
N ARG A 79 -7.00 -2.96 -15.71
CA ARG A 79 -6.00 -3.84 -16.33
C ARG A 79 -5.14 -4.51 -15.26
N LEU A 80 -5.28 -5.83 -15.13
CA LEU A 80 -4.55 -6.62 -14.13
C LEU A 80 -3.03 -6.41 -14.16
N SER A 81 -2.44 -6.23 -15.35
CA SER A 81 -1.00 -5.95 -15.50
C SER A 81 -0.57 -4.63 -14.84
N LEU A 82 -1.37 -3.57 -14.96
CA LEU A 82 -1.09 -2.28 -14.32
C LEU A 82 -1.40 -2.33 -12.83
N ARG A 83 -2.47 -3.03 -12.43
CA ARG A 83 -2.77 -3.27 -11.01
C ARG A 83 -1.60 -3.92 -10.29
N ARG A 84 -0.96 -4.94 -10.88
CA ARG A 84 0.26 -5.55 -10.34
C ARG A 84 1.38 -4.54 -10.15
N VAL A 85 1.65 -3.74 -11.18
CA VAL A 85 2.71 -2.73 -11.14
C VAL A 85 2.46 -1.71 -10.04
N TYR A 86 1.24 -1.17 -9.94
CA TYR A 86 0.92 -0.20 -8.90
C TYR A 86 0.96 -0.82 -7.50
N ALA A 87 0.46 -2.05 -7.34
CA ALA A 87 0.53 -2.77 -6.08
C ALA A 87 1.98 -3.00 -5.64
N GLU A 88 2.85 -3.46 -6.54
CA GLU A 88 4.28 -3.73 -6.28
C GLU A 88 5.02 -2.52 -5.73
N VAL A 89 4.78 -1.32 -6.28
CA VAL A 89 5.53 -0.12 -5.91
C VAL A 89 4.96 0.58 -4.66
N LEU A 90 3.71 0.28 -4.30
CA LEU A 90 3.00 0.96 -3.21
C LEU A 90 3.69 0.84 -1.84
N PRO A 91 4.18 -0.35 -1.39
CA PRO A 91 4.90 -0.46 -0.12
C PRO A 91 6.08 0.50 -0.03
N ALA A 92 6.87 0.65 -1.10
CA ALA A 92 8.05 1.51 -1.11
C ALA A 92 7.70 3.01 -0.94
N TYR A 93 6.56 3.45 -1.48
CA TYR A 93 6.08 4.82 -1.27
C TYR A 93 5.58 5.03 0.17
N ILE A 94 4.89 4.04 0.75
CA ILE A 94 4.43 4.08 2.13
C ILE A 94 5.62 4.17 3.08
N ASP A 95 6.59 3.27 2.93
CA ASP A 95 7.79 3.22 3.77
C ASP A 95 8.59 4.52 3.67
N ARG A 96 8.70 5.09 2.47
CA ARG A 96 9.37 6.39 2.28
C ARG A 96 8.67 7.51 3.05
N LEU A 97 7.34 7.63 2.93
CA LEU A 97 6.60 8.70 3.59
C LEU A 97 6.56 8.53 5.11
N GLY A 98 6.70 7.29 5.60
CA GLY A 98 6.59 6.97 7.02
C GLY A 98 5.28 7.51 7.58
N ILE A 99 5.34 8.21 8.72
CA ILE A 99 4.16 8.77 9.38
C ILE A 99 3.38 9.77 8.49
N LEU A 100 4.00 10.38 7.48
CA LEU A 100 3.30 11.33 6.58
C LEU A 100 2.24 10.65 5.71
N ILE A 101 2.27 9.31 5.59
CA ILE A 101 1.26 8.54 4.87
C ILE A 101 -0.15 8.75 5.42
N VAL A 102 -0.28 9.17 6.68
CA VAL A 102 -1.57 9.48 7.32
C VAL A 102 -2.42 10.48 6.53
N ARG A 103 -1.78 11.36 5.74
CA ARG A 103 -2.45 12.35 4.88
C ARG A 103 -3.20 11.71 3.71
N HIS A 104 -2.77 10.54 3.26
CA HIS A 104 -3.32 9.82 2.12
C HIS A 104 -4.12 8.58 2.53
N MET A 105 -4.21 8.30 3.83
CA MET A 105 -4.78 7.08 4.40
C MET A 105 -6.22 6.81 3.98
N LYS A 106 -7.08 7.83 3.80
CA LYS A 106 -8.47 7.62 3.36
C LYS A 106 -8.51 6.95 1.97
N GLN A 107 -7.76 7.50 1.02
CA GLN A 107 -7.70 7.00 -0.35
C GLN A 107 -6.99 5.65 -0.40
N LEU A 108 -5.88 5.54 0.32
CA LEU A 108 -5.10 4.31 0.43
C LEU A 108 -5.94 3.12 0.92
N LEU A 109 -6.77 3.31 1.96
CA LEU A 109 -7.65 2.25 2.45
C LEU A 109 -8.76 1.87 1.45
N GLY A 110 -9.24 2.81 0.65
CA GLY A 110 -10.16 2.53 -0.45
C GLY A 110 -9.51 1.63 -1.50
N VAL A 111 -8.30 1.99 -1.93
CA VAL A 111 -7.49 1.19 -2.87
C VAL A 111 -7.17 -0.19 -2.31
N VAL A 112 -6.76 -0.30 -1.04
CA VAL A 112 -6.50 -1.60 -0.39
C VAL A 112 -7.74 -2.49 -0.44
N GLY A 113 -8.92 -1.95 -0.10
CA GLY A 113 -10.17 -2.70 -0.19
C GLY A 113 -10.44 -3.22 -1.60
N ALA A 114 -10.45 -2.33 -2.59
CA ALA A 114 -10.72 -2.67 -3.99
C ALA A 114 -9.70 -3.65 -4.57
N PHE A 115 -8.45 -3.61 -4.10
CA PHE A 115 -7.41 -4.52 -4.58
C PHE A 115 -7.48 -5.91 -3.98
N LEU A 116 -7.87 -6.05 -2.71
CA LEU A 116 -8.03 -7.37 -2.10
C LEU A 116 -9.24 -8.14 -2.65
N GLU A 117 -10.26 -7.44 -3.15
CA GLU A 117 -11.48 -8.05 -3.68
C GLU A 117 -11.30 -8.72 -5.06
N VAL A 118 -10.29 -8.34 -5.84
CA VAL A 118 -10.12 -8.84 -7.23
C VAL A 118 -8.85 -9.67 -7.35
N SER A 119 -8.99 -10.93 -7.77
CA SER A 119 -7.87 -11.78 -8.15
C SER A 119 -7.20 -11.24 -9.42
N ASP A 120 -5.88 -11.15 -9.41
CA ASP A 120 -5.10 -10.80 -10.61
C ASP A 120 -4.63 -12.04 -11.40
N GLY A 121 -4.96 -13.25 -10.94
CA GLY A 121 -4.60 -14.53 -11.56
C GLY A 121 -3.90 -15.48 -10.59
N PRO A 122 -3.39 -16.64 -11.05
CA PRO A 122 -2.98 -17.74 -10.18
C PRO A 122 -1.79 -17.43 -9.24
N LYS A 123 -1.02 -16.38 -9.55
CA LYS A 123 0.11 -15.93 -8.71
C LYS A 123 -0.30 -14.95 -7.61
N GLU A 124 -1.44 -14.29 -7.76
CA GLU A 124 -2.00 -13.34 -6.77
C GLU A 124 -1.01 -12.24 -6.33
N GLU A 125 -0.18 -11.76 -7.26
CA GLU A 125 0.91 -10.83 -6.97
C GLU A 125 0.36 -9.50 -6.45
N ALA A 126 -0.72 -8.99 -7.05
CA ALA A 126 -1.30 -7.71 -6.65
C ALA A 126 -1.86 -7.78 -5.23
N ARG A 127 -2.61 -8.83 -4.89
CA ARG A 127 -3.17 -9.01 -3.54
C ARG A 127 -2.07 -9.19 -2.49
N ALA A 128 -1.01 -9.94 -2.81
CA ALA A 128 0.15 -10.10 -1.93
C ALA A 128 0.85 -8.76 -1.65
N TYR A 129 1.15 -7.96 -2.68
CA TYR A 129 1.77 -6.64 -2.50
C TYR A 129 0.88 -5.66 -1.75
N ILE A 130 -0.44 -5.75 -1.90
CA ILE A 130 -1.39 -4.89 -1.18
C ILE A 130 -1.45 -5.24 0.31
N LEU A 131 -1.36 -6.53 0.68
CA LEU A 131 -1.20 -6.93 2.07
C LEU A 131 0.12 -6.42 2.65
N LEU A 132 1.22 -6.49 1.89
CA LEU A 132 2.50 -5.91 2.30
C LEU A 132 2.38 -4.39 2.51
N ALA A 133 1.73 -3.68 1.58
CA ALA A 133 1.48 -2.24 1.68
C ALA A 133 0.63 -1.90 2.92
N LEU A 134 -0.39 -2.70 3.22
CA LEU A 134 -1.23 -2.54 4.40
C LEU A 134 -0.41 -2.76 5.70
N LYS A 135 0.46 -3.76 5.75
CA LYS A 135 1.36 -4.00 6.89
C LYS A 135 2.29 -2.81 7.13
N SER A 136 2.89 -2.27 6.06
CA SER A 136 3.70 -1.04 6.11
C SER A 136 2.87 0.14 6.59
N LEU A 137 1.66 0.34 6.07
CA LEU A 137 0.76 1.42 6.51
C LEU A 137 0.45 1.34 8.00
N ILE A 138 0.08 0.16 8.50
CA ILE A 138 -0.24 -0.08 9.91
C ILE A 138 0.96 0.31 10.78
N SER A 139 2.16 -0.09 10.37
CA SER A 139 3.40 0.16 11.10
C SER A 139 3.77 1.65 11.10
N CYS A 140 3.71 2.31 9.94
CA CYS A 140 4.08 3.72 9.79
C CYS A 140 3.05 4.68 10.40
N ALA A 141 1.77 4.33 10.39
CA ALA A 141 0.66 5.16 10.84
C ALA A 141 -0.04 4.61 12.09
N TRP A 142 0.67 3.81 12.90
CA TRP A 142 0.13 3.14 14.10
C TRP A 142 -0.71 4.04 15.03
N PRO A 143 -0.38 5.33 15.28
CA PRO A 143 -1.18 6.17 16.18
C PRO A 143 -2.59 6.46 15.67
N ARG A 144 -2.85 6.20 14.38
CA ARG A 144 -4.14 6.44 13.71
C ARG A 144 -4.92 5.14 13.45
N MET A 145 -4.38 3.99 13.84
CA MET A 145 -4.96 2.68 13.53
C MET A 145 -6.15 2.30 14.43
N ALA A 146 -6.17 2.73 15.69
CA ALA A 146 -7.25 2.39 16.63
C ALA A 146 -8.66 2.70 16.07
N ALA A 147 -8.84 3.90 15.50
CA ALA A 147 -10.11 4.32 14.91
C ALA A 147 -10.52 3.53 13.64
N ARG A 148 -9.62 2.73 13.08
CA ARG A 148 -9.81 1.94 11.85
C ARG A 148 -9.74 0.43 12.10
N CYS A 149 -9.45 0.03 13.35
CA CYS A 149 -9.23 -1.35 13.73
C CYS A 149 -10.41 -2.25 13.30
N GLY A 150 -11.64 -1.87 13.65
CA GLY A 150 -12.84 -2.64 13.29
C GLY A 150 -13.06 -2.79 11.78
N PHE A 151 -12.75 -1.77 10.98
CA PHE A 151 -12.83 -1.86 9.51
C PHE A 151 -11.77 -2.81 8.96
N LEU A 152 -10.52 -2.65 9.38
CA LEU A 152 -9.40 -3.47 8.91
C LEU A 152 -9.54 -4.95 9.27
N VAL A 153 -10.01 -5.24 10.49
CA VAL A 153 -10.28 -6.62 10.93
C VAL A 153 -11.33 -7.26 10.02
N LYS A 154 -12.45 -6.59 9.77
CA LYS A 154 -13.50 -7.11 8.87
C LYS A 154 -12.99 -7.32 7.45
N LEU A 155 -12.23 -6.37 6.91
CA LEU A 155 -11.64 -6.46 5.58
C LEU A 155 -10.72 -7.68 5.46
N LEU A 156 -9.82 -7.88 6.42
CA LEU A 156 -8.86 -8.98 6.44
C LEU A 156 -9.52 -10.34 6.66
N LEU A 157 -10.54 -10.42 7.53
CA LEU A 157 -11.29 -11.66 7.74
C LEU A 157 -12.11 -12.06 6.52
N ARG A 158 -12.77 -11.08 5.87
CA ARG A 158 -13.48 -11.33 4.61
C ARG A 158 -12.52 -11.86 3.56
N PHE A 159 -11.37 -11.18 3.37
CA PHE A 159 -10.33 -11.65 2.46
C PHE A 159 -9.86 -13.07 2.77
N ALA A 160 -9.55 -13.38 4.04
CA ALA A 160 -9.09 -14.71 4.44
C ALA A 160 -10.17 -15.79 4.21
N TYR A 161 -11.43 -15.47 4.48
CA TYR A 161 -12.56 -16.36 4.19
C TYR A 161 -12.70 -16.62 2.69
N ASP A 162 -12.69 -15.57 1.87
CA ASP A 162 -12.82 -15.65 0.42
C ASP A 162 -11.69 -16.51 -0.17
N ILE A 163 -10.44 -16.26 0.23
CA ILE A 163 -9.26 -17.07 -0.17
C ILE A 163 -9.39 -18.54 0.25
N SER A 164 -9.93 -18.81 1.44
CA SER A 164 -10.09 -20.18 1.95
C SER A 164 -11.22 -20.94 1.25
N ALA A 165 -12.27 -20.22 0.84
CA ALA A 165 -13.41 -20.77 0.12
C ALA A 165 -13.11 -20.97 -1.39
N GLU A 166 -12.13 -20.25 -1.94
CA GLU A 166 -11.73 -20.30 -3.35
C GLU A 166 -10.95 -21.58 -3.68
N ARG A 167 -11.66 -22.68 -3.99
CA ARG A 167 -11.07 -24.03 -4.14
C ARG A 167 -10.32 -24.31 -5.45
N THR A 168 -10.40 -23.45 -6.47
CA THR A 168 -10.05 -23.85 -7.85
C THR A 168 -9.03 -22.97 -8.58
N THR A 169 -8.80 -21.73 -8.16
CA THR A 169 -8.01 -20.75 -8.94
C THR A 169 -6.58 -20.53 -8.42
N VAL A 170 -6.33 -20.79 -7.13
CA VAL A 170 -5.07 -20.48 -6.46
C VAL A 170 -4.33 -21.76 -6.06
N HIS A 171 -3.03 -21.85 -6.40
CA HIS A 171 -2.19 -22.97 -5.96
C HIS A 171 -2.05 -22.95 -4.43
N GLY A 172 -2.07 -24.11 -3.76
CA GLY A 172 -2.11 -24.18 -2.29
C GLY A 172 -0.98 -23.43 -1.58
N SER A 173 0.20 -23.34 -2.20
CA SER A 173 1.32 -22.53 -1.66
C SER A 173 1.07 -21.02 -1.71
N VAL A 174 0.45 -20.52 -2.78
CA VAL A 174 0.09 -19.10 -2.94
C VAL A 174 -1.04 -18.75 -1.98
N GLN A 175 -2.04 -19.62 -1.88
CA GLN A 175 -3.14 -19.48 -0.92
C GLN A 175 -2.62 -19.35 0.52
N HIS A 176 -1.72 -20.25 0.92
CA HIS A 176 -1.09 -20.20 2.23
C HIS A 176 -0.32 -18.89 2.46
N ALA A 177 0.49 -18.45 1.49
CA ALA A 177 1.24 -17.21 1.58
C ALA A 177 0.35 -15.98 1.77
N LEU A 178 -0.79 -15.89 1.05
CA LEU A 178 -1.76 -14.81 1.21
C LEU A 178 -2.40 -14.81 2.60
N LEU A 179 -2.79 -15.99 3.10
CA LEU A 179 -3.34 -16.11 4.45
C LEU A 179 -2.32 -15.74 5.52
N THR A 180 -1.05 -16.11 5.33
CA THR A 180 0.06 -15.68 6.21
C THR A 180 0.23 -14.16 6.18
N HIS A 181 0.20 -13.53 5.01
CA HIS A 181 0.30 -12.07 4.90
C HIS A 181 -0.90 -11.35 5.55
N ALA A 182 -2.11 -11.88 5.42
CA ALA A 182 -3.29 -11.34 6.10
C ALA A 182 -3.19 -11.49 7.63
N ALA A 183 -2.72 -12.64 8.11
CA ALA A 183 -2.47 -12.87 9.53
C ALA A 183 -1.39 -11.92 10.08
N ASP A 184 -0.31 -11.70 9.34
CA ASP A 184 0.73 -10.73 9.67
C ASP A 184 0.18 -9.30 9.82
N CYS A 185 -0.74 -8.90 8.95
CA CYS A 185 -1.44 -7.61 9.06
C CYS A 185 -2.28 -7.54 10.33
N LEU A 186 -3.03 -8.60 10.68
CA LEU A 186 -3.83 -8.67 11.91
C LEU A 186 -2.94 -8.60 13.16
N VAL A 187 -1.83 -9.33 13.19
CA VAL A 187 -0.86 -9.30 14.30
C VAL A 187 -0.24 -7.92 14.44
N SER A 188 0.14 -7.28 13.33
CA SER A 188 0.70 -5.93 13.34
C SER A 188 -0.35 -4.91 13.83
N LEU A 189 -1.60 -5.06 13.42
CA LEU A 189 -2.71 -4.22 13.85
C LEU A 189 -3.00 -4.38 15.35
N ASP A 190 -2.99 -5.62 15.86
CA ASP A 190 -3.24 -5.90 17.28
C ASP A 190 -2.21 -5.25 18.18
N ARG A 191 -0.93 -5.32 17.79
CA ARG A 191 0.17 -4.61 18.47
C ARG A 191 -0.03 -3.10 18.47
N CYS A 192 -0.46 -2.52 17.35
CA CYS A 192 -0.70 -1.07 17.24
C CYS A 192 -1.94 -0.59 18.02
N CYS A 193 -2.92 -1.47 18.23
CA CYS A 193 -4.19 -1.15 18.87
C CYS A 193 -4.30 -1.69 20.30
N GLY A 194 -3.21 -2.19 20.89
CA GLY A 194 -3.16 -2.64 22.28
C GLY A 194 -4.07 -3.84 22.60
N GLY A 195 -4.15 -4.84 21.72
CA GLY A 195 -4.93 -6.07 21.97
C GLY A 195 -6.39 -6.02 21.53
N GLN A 196 -6.85 -4.88 20.99
CA GLN A 196 -8.26 -4.71 20.57
C GLN A 196 -8.69 -5.68 19.47
N VAL A 197 -7.77 -6.21 18.65
CA VAL A 197 -8.13 -7.14 17.57
C VAL A 197 -8.65 -8.44 18.16
N GLN A 198 -8.07 -8.93 19.24
CA GLN A 198 -8.49 -10.18 19.89
C GLN A 198 -9.96 -10.12 20.38
N ALA A 199 -10.35 -9.00 20.98
CA ALA A 199 -11.73 -8.77 21.41
C ALA A 199 -12.71 -8.73 20.23
N LEU A 200 -12.30 -8.12 19.10
CA LEU A 200 -13.11 -8.08 17.89
C LEU A 200 -13.25 -9.46 17.25
N LEU A 201 -12.18 -10.26 17.21
CA LEU A 201 -12.21 -11.63 16.71
C LEU A 201 -13.12 -12.52 17.55
N ALA A 202 -13.05 -12.43 18.87
CA ALA A 202 -13.94 -13.18 19.77
C ALA A 202 -15.42 -12.84 19.51
N ASN A 203 -15.75 -11.56 19.36
CA ASN A 203 -17.11 -11.11 19.07
C ASN A 203 -17.63 -11.62 17.71
N GLU A 204 -16.78 -11.67 16.68
CA GLU A 204 -17.18 -12.22 15.39
C GLU A 204 -17.33 -13.75 15.44
N ALA A 205 -16.46 -14.46 16.17
CA ALA A 205 -16.59 -15.91 16.37
C ALA A 205 -17.89 -16.30 17.08
N VAL A 206 -18.29 -15.56 18.13
CA VAL A 206 -19.57 -15.77 18.84
C VAL A 206 -20.76 -15.62 17.89
N LYS A 207 -20.78 -14.57 17.05
CA LYS A 207 -21.83 -14.37 16.04
C LYS A 207 -21.91 -15.51 15.02
N MET A 208 -20.77 -16.11 14.66
CA MET A 208 -20.75 -17.24 13.73
C MET A 208 -21.31 -18.52 14.38
N CYS A 209 -21.00 -18.77 15.66
CA CYS A 209 -21.59 -19.87 16.43
C CYS A 209 -23.10 -19.72 16.60
N ASP A 210 -23.60 -18.51 16.89
CA ASP A 210 -25.05 -18.28 17.03
C ASP A 210 -25.81 -18.47 15.71
N ARG A 211 -25.17 -18.21 14.56
CA ARG A 211 -25.75 -18.43 13.22
C ARG A 211 -25.74 -19.89 12.76
N THR A 212 -24.96 -20.77 13.40
CA THR A 212 -24.93 -22.21 13.09
C THR A 212 -25.85 -23.03 13.98
N LEU A 213 -26.51 -22.40 14.96
CA LEU A 213 -27.50 -22.99 15.87
C LEU A 213 -28.95 -22.64 15.50
N LEU A 214 -29.18 -22.05 14.32
CA LEU A 214 -30.46 -21.78 13.67
C LEU A 214 -30.52 -22.52 12.33
#